data_AF-A0A916XTA7-F1
#
_entry.id   AF-A0A916XTA7-F1
#
_cell.length_a   1.000
_cell.length_b   1.000
_cell.length_c   1.000
_cell.angle_alpha   90.00
_cell.angle_beta   90.00
_cell.angle_gamma   90.00
#
_symmetry.space_group_name_H-M   'P 1'
#
loop_
_entity.id
_entity.type
_entity.pdbx_description
1 polymer ?
#
loop_
_entity_poly.entity_id
_entity_poly.type
_entity_poly.pdbx_seq_one_letter_code
_entity_poly.pdbx_strand_id
1 'polypeptide(L)' 'MRTDARDQGRLAFDHNLPMSSCTYPAGSTLRADWMEGWNSARNARPAPVQQAAETDSPKQSG' A
#
# COMPACT_ATOMS: atom_id res chain seq x y z
N MET A 1 16.73 14.63 14.41
CA MET A 1 15.41 13.99 14.20
C MET A 1 15.64 12.70 13.43
N ARG A 2 15.70 11.55 14.12
CA ARG A 2 15.70 10.22 13.48
C ARG A 2 14.24 9.95 13.12
N THR A 3 13.85 10.22 11.88
CA THR A 3 12.56 9.76 11.34
C THR A 3 12.53 8.24 11.47
N ASP A 4 11.54 7.73 12.22
CA ASP A 4 11.33 6.30 12.46
C ASP A 4 11.33 5.55 11.11
N ALA A 5 12.10 4.48 10.99
CA ALA A 5 12.22 3.72 9.74
C ALA A 5 10.84 3.24 9.26
N ARG A 6 9.92 2.96 10.19
CA ARG A 6 8.53 2.62 9.90
C ARG A 6 7.77 3.77 9.24
N ASP A 7 7.92 4.99 9.74
CA ASP A 7 7.30 6.19 9.14
C ASP A 7 7.86 6.45 7.73
N GLN A 8 9.16 6.23 7.53
CA GLN A 8 9.77 6.34 6.21
C GLN A 8 9.22 5.31 5.22
N GLY A 9 8.94 4.08 5.67
CA GLY A 9 8.32 3.04 4.86
C GLY A 9 6.91 3.40 4.43
N ARG A 10 6.10 3.92 5.36
CA ARG A 10 4.77 4.43 5.08
C ARG A 10 4.81 5.57 4.04
N LEU A 11 5.65 6.58 4.28
CA LEU A 11 5.81 7.71 3.37
C LEU A 11 6.25 7.25 1.97
N ALA A 12 7.17 6.28 1.89
CA ALA A 12 7.59 5.75 0.61
C ALA A 12 6.42 5.18 -0.20
N PHE A 13 5.51 4.44 0.44
CA PHE A 13 4.30 3.96 -0.24
C PHE A 13 3.36 5.10 -0.65
N ASP A 14 3.13 6.08 0.22
CA ASP A 14 2.29 7.25 -0.09
C ASP A 14 2.86 8.07 -1.27
N HIS A 15 4.19 8.09 -1.43
CA HIS A 15 4.90 8.68 -2.56
C HIS A 15 5.06 7.74 -3.77
N ASN A 16 4.37 6.58 -3.78
CA ASN A 16 4.39 5.60 -4.85
C ASN A 16 5.79 5.00 -5.16
N LEU A 17 6.65 4.92 -4.14
CA LEU A 17 7.95 4.28 -4.23
C LEU A 17 7.83 2.76 -3.99
N PRO A 18 8.54 1.93 -4.78
CA PRO A 18 8.54 0.49 -4.58
C PRO A 18 9.31 0.07 -3.32
N MET A 19 9.04 -1.13 -2.84
CA MET A 19 9.74 -1.73 -1.70
C MET A 19 11.28 -1.78 -1.90
N SER A 20 11.73 -1.90 -3.15
CA SER A 20 13.15 -1.89 -3.51
C SER A 20 13.86 -0.55 -3.26
N SER A 21 13.12 0.54 -3.05
CA SER A 21 13.68 1.84 -2.69
C SER A 21 14.19 1.92 -1.25
N CYS A 22 14.00 0.88 -0.44
CA CYS A 22 14.57 0.81 0.90
C CYS A 22 16.11 0.77 0.85
N THR A 23 16.74 1.84 1.35
CA THR A 23 18.20 2.00 1.42
C THR A 23 18.84 1.33 2.64
N TYR A 24 18.04 0.90 3.62
CA TYR A 24 18.55 0.18 4.78
C TYR A 24 19.16 -1.18 4.39
N PRO A 25 20.30 -1.56 4.98
CA PRO A 25 20.97 -2.83 4.69
C PRO A 25 20.04 -4.03 4.89
N ALA A 26 20.19 -5.04 4.05
CA ALA A 26 19.52 -6.32 4.23
C ALA A 26 19.88 -6.93 5.60
N GLY A 27 18.87 -7.47 6.30
CA GLY A 27 19.05 -8.04 7.65
C GLY A 27 19.10 -7.02 8.79
N SER A 28 19.09 -5.70 8.51
CA SER A 28 18.96 -4.70 9.57
C SER A 28 17.53 -4.62 10.10
N THR A 29 17.38 -4.37 11.40
CA THR A 29 16.08 -4.07 12.03
C THR A 29 15.42 -2.86 11.38
N LEU A 30 16.19 -1.83 11.02
CA LEU A 30 15.67 -0.67 10.29
C LEU A 30 15.01 -1.03 8.96
N ARG A 31 15.56 -2.00 8.22
CA ARG A 31 14.92 -2.50 6.99
C ARG A 31 13.61 -3.22 7.31
N ALA A 32 13.57 -4.04 8.37
CA ALA A 32 12.35 -4.72 8.79
C ALA A 32 11.26 -3.71 9.16
N ASP A 33 11.60 -2.70 9.96
CA ASP A 33 10.68 -1.64 10.39
C ASP A 33 10.16 -0.83 9.19
N TRP A 34 11.05 -0.49 8.24
CA TRP A 34 10.67 0.20 7.01
C TRP A 34 9.71 -0.63 6.15
N MET A 35 10.01 -1.92 5.95
CA MET A 35 9.12 -2.80 5.18
C MET A 35 7.77 -3.00 5.85
N GLU A 36 7.73 -3.03 7.19
CA GLU A 36 6.48 -3.10 7.95
C GLU A 36 5.63 -1.84 7.75
N GLY A 37 6.23 -0.66 7.78
CA GLY A 37 5.55 0.61 7.50
C GLY A 37 4.97 0.68 6.09
N TRP A 38 5.75 0.28 5.09
CA TRP A 38 5.31 0.24 3.69
C TRP A 38 4.14 -0.74 3.49
N ASN A 39 4.24 -1.95 4.05
CA ASN A 39 3.17 -2.95 3.96
C ASN A 39 1.90 -2.50 4.69
N SER A 40 2.05 -1.87 5.85
CA SER A 40 0.93 -1.34 6.62
C SER A 40 0.17 -0.28 5.82
N ALA A 41 0.88 0.65 5.18
CA ALA A 41 0.29 1.66 4.32
C ALA A 41 -0.43 1.06 3.11
N ARG A 42 0.17 0.03 2.48
CA ARG A 42 -0.46 -0.72 1.40
C ARG A 42 -1.75 -1.39 1.82
N ASN A 43 -1.73 -2.08 2.95
CA ASN A 43 -2.89 -2.83 3.45
C ASN A 43 -4.00 -1.90 3.96
N ALA A 44 -3.65 -0.69 4.38
CA ALA A 44 -4.61 0.33 4.82
C ALA A 44 -5.33 1.03 3.65
N ARG A 45 -4.79 0.98 2.42
CA ARG A 45 -5.52 1.53 1.27
C ARG A 45 -6.70 0.61 0.96
N PRO A 46 -7.94 1.13 0.95
CA PRO A 46 -9.07 0.34 0.47
C PRO A 46 -8.73 -0.11 -0.95
N ALA A 47 -9.00 -1.38 -1.25
CA ALA A 47 -8.93 -1.86 -2.63
C ALA A 47 -9.70 -0.85 -3.49
N PRO A 48 -9.17 -0.44 -4.66
CA PRO A 48 -9.93 0.41 -5.55
C PRO A 48 -11.26 -0.31 -5.77
N VAL A 49 -12.34 0.28 -5.27
CA VAL A 49 -13.69 -0.14 -5.60
C VAL A 49 -13.72 -0.09 -7.11
N GLN A 50 -13.58 -1.25 -7.74
CA GLN A 50 -13.95 -1.40 -9.13
C GLN A 50 -15.42 -1.02 -9.14
N GLN A 51 -15.70 0.19 -9.62
CA GLN A 51 -16.99 0.57 -10.15
C GLN A 51 -17.25 -0.43 -11.28
N ALA A 52 -17.79 -1.59 -10.89
CA ALA A 52 -18.18 -2.69 -11.74
C ALA A 52 -19.53 -3.19 -11.24
N ALA A 53 -20.50 -2.28 -11.28
CA ALA A 53 -21.88 -2.58 -11.61
C ALA A 53 -22.40 -1.36 -12.37
N GLU A 54 -21.75 -1.08 -13.50
CA GLU A 54 -22.37 -0.33 -14.58
C GLU A 54 -23.54 -1.18 -15.12
N THR A 55 -24.73 -0.59 -15.07
CA THR A 55 -25.91 -0.76 -15.93
C THR A 55 -25.97 -1.97 -16.87
N ASP A 56 -27.07 -2.74 -16.80
CA ASP A 56 -28.03 -3.01 -17.90
C ASP A 56 -28.82 -4.33 -17.67
N SER A 57 -30.07 -4.35 -18.13
CA SER A 57 -31.20 -5.22 -17.75
C SER A 57 -31.05 -6.75 -17.88
N PRO A 58 -31.95 -7.49 -17.18
CA PRO A 58 -32.66 -8.61 -17.82
C PRO A 58 -34.15 -8.28 -18.04
N LYS A 59 -34.61 -8.42 -19.28
CA LYS A 59 -36.02 -8.61 -19.65
C LYS A 59 -36.63 -9.79 -18.87
N GLN A 60 -37.88 -9.65 -18.39
CA GLN A 60 -38.97 -10.66 -18.26
C GLN A 60 -40.01 -10.15 -17.24
N SER A 61 -41.32 -10.35 -17.31
CA SER A 61 -42.27 -11.08 -18.17
C SER A 61 -43.65 -10.51 -17.81
N GLY A 62 -44.57 -10.38 -18.77
CA GLY A 62 -45.76 -11.25 -18.78
C GLY A 62 -46.99 -10.51 -18.28
#